data_AF-A0A378XFF5-F1
#
_entry.id   AF-A0A378XFF5-F1
#
_cell.length_a   1.000
_cell.length_b   1.000
_cell.length_c   1.000
_cell.angle_alpha   90.00
_cell.angle_beta   90.00
_cell.angle_gamma   90.00
#
_symmetry.space_group_name_H-M   'P 1'
#
loop_
_entity.id
_entity.type
_entity.pdbx_description
1 polymer ?
#
loop_
_entity_poly.entity_id
_entity_poly.type
_entity_poly.pdbx_seq_one_letter_code
_entity_poly.pdbx_strand_id
1 'polypeptide(L)'
;MIVLLSQTKLPDSSNPLSDILGAVHIEAPELFTTCGSVAAYKYHTLAVSQSIIDVDVRSPSAGKVEVTVLTRTGSPSAILISEINSYLSAEERRPLCDTVLVRAPIKVEYSVDASLILLNGYDSINVKNEAEFSLRQYLSMSQGRLGKDILPLEIMTALKVDGVYDVVLHNPTAKKLDMTQWGFCTDINLSLMEQRENG
;
A
#
# COMPACT_ATOMS: atom_id res chain seq x y z
N MET A 1 -30.98 7.12 36.77
CA MET A 1 -29.54 7.14 36.45
C MET A 1 -29.13 5.72 36.13
N ILE A 2 -29.22 5.32 34.86
CA ILE A 2 -28.90 3.96 34.39
C ILE A 2 -27.65 4.08 33.54
N VAL A 3 -26.60 3.37 33.97
CA VAL A 3 -25.27 3.34 33.37
C VAL A 3 -25.30 2.37 32.19
N LEU A 4 -25.00 2.86 30.98
CA LEU A 4 -24.78 2.03 29.80
C LEU A 4 -23.34 1.49 29.85
N LEU A 5 -23.19 0.20 30.14
CA LEU A 5 -21.93 -0.52 29.98
C LEU A 5 -21.69 -0.78 28.48
N SER A 6 -20.64 -0.15 27.97
CA SER A 6 -20.06 -0.39 26.65
C SER A 6 -19.56 -1.83 26.56
N GLN A 7 -20.23 -2.65 25.75
CA GLN A 7 -19.79 -4.00 25.43
C GLN A 7 -18.68 -3.95 24.38
N THR A 8 -17.43 -4.08 24.82
CA THR A 8 -16.29 -4.42 23.94
C THR A 8 -16.47 -5.84 23.45
N LYS A 9 -16.80 -6.00 22.17
CA LYS A 9 -16.97 -7.31 21.52
C LYS A 9 -15.60 -7.99 21.40
N LEU A 10 -15.47 -9.18 22.01
CA LEU A 10 -14.30 -10.05 21.86
C LEU A 10 -14.19 -10.57 20.40
N PRO A 11 -12.96 -10.83 19.90
CA PRO A 11 -12.76 -11.37 18.55
C PRO A 11 -13.26 -12.82 18.47
N ASP A 12 -14.17 -13.06 17.53
CA ASP A 12 -14.73 -14.38 17.20
C ASP A 12 -13.78 -15.09 16.23
N SER A 13 -13.16 -16.18 16.66
CA SER A 13 -12.08 -16.89 15.96
C SER A 13 -12.57 -17.82 14.83
N SER A 14 -13.79 -17.61 14.33
CA SER A 14 -14.48 -18.57 13.45
C SER A 14 -14.51 -18.19 11.97
N ASN A 15 -13.90 -17.06 11.56
CA ASN A 15 -13.89 -16.66 10.16
C ASN A 15 -12.56 -16.02 9.73
N PRO A 16 -11.60 -16.78 9.16
CA PRO A 16 -10.29 -16.24 8.76
C PRO A 16 -10.37 -15.21 7.62
N LEU A 17 -11.54 -15.02 7.01
CA LEU A 17 -11.80 -14.03 5.97
C LEU A 17 -12.10 -12.62 6.52
N SER A 18 -12.47 -12.46 7.80
CA SER A 18 -12.76 -11.12 8.35
C SER A 18 -11.50 -10.29 8.63
N ASP A 19 -10.38 -10.95 8.90
CA ASP A 19 -9.13 -10.26 9.25
C ASP A 19 -8.43 -9.65 8.02
N ILE A 20 -8.60 -10.26 6.84
CA ILE A 20 -8.14 -9.69 5.56
C ILE A 20 -9.05 -8.54 5.06
N LEU A 21 -10.27 -8.43 5.60
CA LEU A 21 -11.26 -7.39 5.26
C LEU A 21 -11.09 -6.09 6.05
N GLY A 22 -10.21 -6.04 7.06
CA GLY A 22 -10.04 -4.87 7.94
C GLY A 22 -9.57 -3.59 7.24
N ALA A 23 -9.08 -3.67 5.98
CA ALA A 23 -8.56 -2.53 5.24
C ALA A 23 -9.51 -1.95 4.18
N VAL A 24 -10.61 -2.64 3.83
CA VAL A 24 -11.55 -2.18 2.78
C VAL A 24 -12.98 -2.40 3.27
N HIS A 25 -13.65 -1.32 3.68
CA HIS A 25 -15.07 -1.32 3.99
C HIS A 25 -15.86 -1.48 2.68
N ILE A 26 -16.15 -2.71 2.29
CA ILE A 26 -17.02 -3.04 1.14
C ILE A 26 -18.42 -3.26 1.70
N GLU A 27 -19.39 -2.48 1.24
CA GLU A 27 -20.76 -2.62 1.70
C GLU A 27 -21.40 -3.89 1.09
N ALA A 28 -22.22 -4.59 1.89
CA ALA A 28 -22.90 -5.82 1.48
C ALA A 28 -23.60 -5.78 0.09
N PRO A 29 -24.29 -4.70 -0.35
CA PRO A 29 -24.90 -4.67 -1.68
C PRO A 29 -23.90 -4.67 -2.84
N GLU A 30 -22.66 -4.24 -2.64
CA GLU A 30 -21.64 -4.21 -3.69
C GLU A 30 -21.08 -5.61 -4.00
N LEU A 31 -21.26 -6.57 -3.08
CA LEU A 31 -20.91 -7.97 -3.26
C LEU A 31 -21.88 -8.69 -4.22
N PHE A 32 -23.12 -8.20 -4.33
CA PHE A 32 -24.21 -8.84 -5.08
C PHE A 32 -24.60 -8.09 -6.36
N THR A 33 -23.95 -6.97 -6.66
CA THR A 33 -24.26 -6.15 -7.83
C THR A 33 -23.34 -6.48 -9.03
N THR A 34 -23.91 -6.41 -10.24
CA THR A 34 -23.16 -6.26 -11.49
C THR A 34 -22.27 -5.03 -11.37
N CYS A 35 -21.08 -4.99 -12.00
CA CYS A 35 -20.04 -3.96 -11.83
C CYS A 35 -20.51 -2.53 -12.18
N GLY A 36 -21.41 -1.94 -11.41
CA GLY A 36 -22.02 -0.63 -11.64
C GLY A 36 -21.46 0.47 -10.75
N SER A 37 -20.59 0.11 -9.79
CA SER A 37 -19.84 1.04 -8.93
C SER A 37 -18.34 0.75 -9.00
N VAL A 38 -17.54 1.76 -8.65
CA VAL A 38 -16.08 1.65 -8.53
C VAL A 38 -15.70 0.50 -7.58
N ALA A 39 -16.39 0.38 -6.44
CA ALA A 39 -16.07 -0.63 -5.45
C ALA A 39 -16.54 -2.05 -5.85
N ALA A 40 -17.62 -2.18 -6.64
CA ALA A 40 -17.97 -3.46 -7.26
C ALA A 40 -16.86 -3.95 -8.22
N TYR A 41 -16.32 -3.06 -9.07
CA TYR A 41 -15.17 -3.41 -9.92
C TYR A 41 -13.94 -3.81 -9.11
N LYS A 42 -13.63 -3.11 -8.00
CA LYS A 42 -12.53 -3.47 -7.11
C LYS A 42 -12.74 -4.86 -6.50
N TYR A 43 -13.93 -5.14 -5.98
CA TYR A 43 -14.27 -6.44 -5.40
C TYR A 43 -14.13 -7.58 -6.39
N HIS A 44 -14.74 -7.46 -7.57
CA HIS A 44 -14.68 -8.47 -8.62
C HIS A 44 -13.25 -8.69 -9.13
N THR A 45 -12.43 -7.63 -9.17
CA THR A 45 -11.01 -7.76 -9.52
C THR A 45 -10.23 -8.53 -8.46
N LEU A 46 -10.41 -8.19 -7.18
CA LEU A 46 -9.76 -8.86 -6.05
C LEU A 46 -10.16 -10.35 -5.95
N ALA A 47 -11.39 -10.69 -6.36
CA ALA A 47 -11.89 -12.06 -6.34
C ALA A 47 -11.20 -12.99 -7.35
N VAL A 48 -10.53 -12.45 -8.39
CA VAL A 48 -9.86 -13.26 -9.42
C VAL A 48 -8.64 -14.00 -8.86
N SER A 49 -7.85 -13.33 -8.00
CA SER A 49 -6.61 -13.91 -7.48
C SER A 49 -6.22 -13.34 -6.13
N GLN A 50 -5.81 -14.22 -5.21
CA GLN A 50 -5.27 -13.85 -3.89
C GLN A 50 -3.90 -13.15 -3.97
N SER A 51 -3.27 -13.13 -5.15
CA SER A 51 -2.00 -12.43 -5.37
C SER A 51 -2.15 -10.91 -5.45
N ILE A 52 -3.38 -10.43 -5.66
CA ILE A 52 -3.71 -9.02 -5.79
C ILE A 52 -3.82 -8.40 -4.39
N ILE A 53 -3.10 -7.30 -4.16
CA ILE A 53 -3.11 -6.57 -2.88
C ILE A 53 -3.89 -5.27 -2.94
N ASP A 54 -3.90 -4.61 -4.10
CA ASP A 54 -4.58 -3.34 -4.27
C ASP A 54 -5.06 -3.16 -5.72
N VAL A 55 -6.16 -2.43 -5.86
CA VAL A 55 -6.81 -2.18 -7.16
C VAL A 55 -7.32 -0.75 -7.19
N ASP A 56 -6.94 -0.01 -8.23
CA ASP A 56 -7.53 1.27 -8.55
C ASP A 56 -8.44 1.15 -9.77
N VAL A 57 -9.58 1.83 -9.73
CA VAL A 57 -10.59 1.80 -10.81
C VAL A 57 -10.97 3.23 -11.14
N ARG A 58 -10.84 3.60 -12.41
CA ARG A 58 -11.10 4.95 -12.92
C ARG A 58 -11.89 4.92 -14.20
N SER A 59 -12.61 5.99 -14.48
CA SER A 59 -13.29 6.19 -15.76
C SER A 59 -12.76 7.44 -16.46
N PRO A 60 -11.74 7.32 -17.33
CA PRO A 60 -11.15 8.47 -18.01
C PRO A 60 -12.09 9.09 -19.07
N SER A 61 -13.05 8.32 -19.57
CA SER A 61 -14.09 8.77 -20.50
C SER A 61 -15.34 7.92 -20.35
N ALA A 62 -16.51 8.45 -20.72
CA ALA A 62 -17.77 7.72 -20.67
C ALA A 62 -17.69 6.34 -21.34
N GLY A 63 -18.18 5.30 -20.67
CA GLY A 63 -18.15 3.92 -21.15
C GLY A 63 -16.77 3.26 -21.18
N LYS A 64 -15.72 3.89 -20.63
CA LYS A 64 -14.40 3.26 -20.44
C LYS A 64 -14.08 3.17 -18.96
N VAL A 65 -13.75 1.97 -18.51
CA VAL A 65 -13.33 1.68 -17.14
C VAL A 65 -11.91 1.13 -17.18
N GLU A 66 -10.99 1.84 -16.57
CA GLU A 66 -9.59 1.45 -16.43
C GLU A 66 -9.36 0.89 -15.03
N VAL A 67 -8.85 -0.34 -14.97
CA VAL A 67 -8.55 -1.07 -13.75
C VAL A 67 -7.05 -1.27 -13.66
N THR A 68 -6.41 -0.64 -12.68
CA THR A 68 -4.98 -0.81 -12.40
C THR A 68 -4.81 -1.78 -11.24
N VAL A 69 -3.99 -2.81 -11.44
CA VAL A 69 -3.89 -3.94 -10.49
C VAL A 69 -2.48 -4.07 -9.94
N LEU A 70 -2.34 -4.04 -8.61
CA LEU A 70 -1.09 -4.27 -7.91
C LEU A 70 -1.07 -5.67 -7.27
N THR A 71 0.04 -6.38 -7.44
CA THR A 71 0.23 -7.72 -6.85
C THR A 71 1.28 -7.71 -5.77
N ARG A 72 1.31 -8.74 -4.91
CA ARG A 72 2.24 -8.84 -3.78
C ARG A 72 3.72 -8.83 -4.20
N THR A 73 3.99 -9.27 -5.42
CA THR A 73 5.33 -9.25 -6.04
C THR A 73 5.61 -7.98 -6.84
N GLY A 74 4.69 -7.01 -6.85
CA GLY A 74 4.76 -5.79 -7.66
C GLY A 74 3.85 -5.85 -8.89
N SER A 75 4.45 -5.72 -10.07
CA SER A 75 3.69 -5.71 -11.34
C SER A 75 3.05 -7.07 -11.65
N PRO A 76 1.78 -7.11 -12.07
CA PRO A 76 1.09 -8.36 -12.43
C PRO A 76 1.68 -8.99 -13.69
N SER A 77 1.59 -10.32 -13.78
CA SER A 77 1.95 -11.05 -15.00
C SER A 77 0.93 -10.79 -16.12
N ALA A 78 1.36 -10.90 -17.38
CA ALA A 78 0.46 -10.73 -18.53
C ALA A 78 -0.71 -11.73 -18.51
N ILE A 79 -0.47 -12.94 -17.99
CA ILE A 79 -1.50 -13.97 -17.82
C ILE A 79 -2.57 -13.48 -16.84
N LEU A 80 -2.18 -13.00 -15.66
CA LEU A 80 -3.11 -12.50 -14.67
C LEU A 80 -3.92 -11.29 -15.19
N ILE A 81 -3.28 -10.37 -15.92
CA ILE A 81 -3.99 -9.26 -16.56
C ILE A 81 -5.07 -9.78 -17.54
N SER A 82 -4.73 -10.78 -18.35
CA SER A 82 -5.68 -11.37 -19.30
C SER A 82 -6.83 -12.12 -18.63
N GLU A 83 -6.57 -12.80 -17.52
CA GLU A 83 -7.57 -13.49 -16.71
C GLU A 83 -8.54 -12.48 -16.08
N ILE A 84 -8.02 -11.42 -15.45
CA ILE A 84 -8.85 -10.35 -14.87
C ILE A 84 -9.67 -9.66 -15.96
N ASN A 85 -9.07 -9.35 -17.11
CA ASN A 85 -9.77 -8.70 -18.20
C ASN A 85 -10.90 -9.58 -18.74
N SER A 86 -10.68 -10.89 -18.88
CA SER A 86 -11.70 -11.84 -19.32
C SER A 86 -12.81 -11.99 -18.29
N TYR A 87 -12.46 -12.03 -17.00
CA TYR A 87 -13.41 -12.13 -15.90
C TYR A 87 -14.34 -10.92 -15.84
N LEU A 88 -13.76 -9.71 -15.88
CA LEU A 88 -14.51 -8.45 -15.82
C LEU A 88 -15.29 -8.16 -17.11
N SER A 89 -14.82 -8.65 -18.26
CA SER A 89 -15.48 -8.42 -19.55
C SER A 89 -16.69 -9.33 -19.80
N ALA A 90 -16.94 -10.31 -18.92
CA ALA A 90 -18.08 -11.22 -19.03
C ALA A 90 -19.41 -10.45 -19.03
N GLU A 91 -20.34 -10.83 -19.94
CA GLU A 91 -21.62 -10.12 -20.13
C GLU A 91 -22.49 -10.08 -18.88
N GLU A 92 -22.39 -11.09 -18.01
CA GLU A 92 -23.13 -11.14 -16.75
C GLU A 92 -22.60 -10.15 -15.68
N ARG A 93 -21.37 -9.66 -15.84
CA ARG A 93 -20.66 -8.85 -14.83
C ARG A 93 -20.51 -7.39 -15.21
N ARG A 94 -20.30 -7.06 -16.48
CA ARG A 94 -20.13 -5.67 -16.91
C ARG A 94 -21.47 -5.01 -17.26
N PRO A 95 -21.65 -3.72 -16.96
CA PRO A 95 -22.69 -2.92 -17.58
C PRO A 95 -22.54 -2.92 -19.11
N LEU A 96 -23.67 -2.83 -19.80
CA LEU A 96 -23.75 -2.98 -21.26
C LEU A 96 -22.83 -1.99 -22.01
N CYS A 97 -22.78 -0.74 -21.53
CA CYS A 97 -22.04 0.36 -22.16
C CYS A 97 -20.56 0.44 -21.75
N ASP A 98 -20.10 -0.40 -20.83
CA ASP A 98 -18.75 -0.29 -20.29
C ASP A 98 -17.76 -1.20 -21.03
N THR A 99 -16.63 -0.59 -21.39
CA THR A 99 -15.43 -1.23 -21.92
C THR A 99 -14.38 -1.23 -20.83
N VAL A 100 -14.10 -2.42 -20.29
CA VAL A 100 -13.11 -2.61 -19.23
C VAL A 100 -11.72 -2.77 -19.85
N LEU A 101 -10.74 -2.09 -19.25
CA LEU A 101 -9.34 -2.20 -19.61
C LEU A 101 -8.51 -2.41 -18.36
N VAL A 102 -7.87 -3.58 -18.26
CA VAL A 102 -6.99 -3.91 -17.13
C VAL A 102 -5.54 -3.59 -17.50
N ARG A 103 -4.83 -2.88 -16.62
CA ARG A 103 -3.42 -2.50 -16.81
C ARG A 103 -2.57 -2.77 -15.57
N ALA A 104 -1.27 -2.95 -15.81
CA ALA A 104 -0.26 -2.93 -14.76
C ALA A 104 0.01 -1.49 -14.31
N PRO A 105 0.35 -1.27 -13.02
CA PRO A 105 0.75 0.03 -12.53
C PRO A 105 2.09 0.46 -13.12
N ILE A 106 2.26 1.77 -13.25
CA ILE A 106 3.51 2.38 -13.68
C ILE A 106 4.47 2.35 -12.49
N LYS A 107 5.54 1.57 -12.60
CA LYS A 107 6.57 1.47 -11.56
C LYS A 107 7.40 2.76 -11.50
N VAL A 108 7.45 3.37 -10.32
CA VAL A 108 8.29 4.54 -10.02
C VAL A 108 9.37 4.10 -9.05
N GLU A 109 10.57 3.92 -9.56
CA GLU A 109 11.73 3.48 -8.76
C GLU A 109 12.37 4.67 -8.02
N TYR A 110 12.79 4.42 -6.78
CA TYR A 110 13.54 5.39 -5.98
C TYR A 110 14.50 4.67 -5.02
N SER A 111 15.54 5.40 -4.59
CA SER A 111 16.45 4.98 -3.52
C SER A 111 16.19 5.79 -2.25
N VAL A 112 16.48 5.18 -1.10
CA VAL A 112 16.51 5.87 0.19
C VAL A 112 17.95 6.03 0.62
N ASP A 113 18.42 7.27 0.69
CA ASP A 113 19.76 7.62 1.12
C ASP A 113 19.66 8.54 2.34
N ALA A 114 19.98 8.00 3.52
CA ALA A 114 19.83 8.70 4.78
C ALA A 114 21.07 8.57 5.67
N SER A 115 21.34 9.63 6.42
CA SER A 115 22.38 9.69 7.44
C SER A 115 21.74 9.82 8.81
N LEU A 116 22.06 8.89 9.71
CA LEU A 116 21.52 8.82 11.06
C LEU A 116 22.50 9.45 12.05
N ILE A 117 22.02 10.38 12.87
CA ILE A 117 22.74 10.97 13.99
C ILE A 117 22.25 10.27 15.26
N LEU A 118 23.15 9.56 15.94
CA LEU A 118 22.82 8.81 17.14
C LEU A 118 23.03 9.63 18.42
N LEU A 119 22.23 9.30 19.43
CA LEU A 119 22.47 9.73 20.81
C LEU A 119 23.67 8.99 21.40
N ASN A 120 24.38 9.65 22.32
CA ASN A 120 25.48 9.03 23.05
C ASN A 120 24.96 7.94 24.01
N GLY A 121 25.73 6.88 24.21
CA GLY A 121 25.38 5.77 25.10
C GLY A 121 24.55 4.64 24.48
N TYR A 122 24.09 4.79 23.24
CA TYR A 122 23.42 3.73 22.49
C TYR A 122 24.40 2.94 21.61
N ASP A 123 24.12 1.65 21.43
CA ASP A 123 24.87 0.79 20.51
C ASP A 123 24.50 1.10 19.05
N SER A 124 25.46 1.68 18.33
CA SER A 124 25.32 2.09 16.93
C SER A 124 24.85 0.99 15.99
N ILE A 125 25.22 -0.27 16.22
CA ILE A 125 24.86 -1.39 15.34
C ILE A 125 23.40 -1.78 15.57
N ASN A 126 22.99 -1.90 16.83
CA ASN A 126 21.61 -2.22 17.18
C ASN A 126 20.64 -1.14 16.72
N VAL A 127 20.95 0.14 16.96
CA VAL A 127 20.10 1.24 16.51
C VAL A 127 19.98 1.27 14.99
N LYS A 128 21.09 1.04 14.26
CA LYS A 128 21.05 0.95 12.79
C LYS A 128 20.14 -0.18 12.32
N ASN A 129 20.26 -1.37 12.91
CA ASN A 129 19.44 -2.53 12.53
C ASN A 129 17.95 -2.28 12.80
N GLU A 130 17.62 -1.66 13.94
CA GLU A 130 16.25 -1.32 14.29
C GLU A 130 15.67 -0.27 13.34
N ALA A 131 16.46 0.77 13.01
CA ALA A 131 16.07 1.79 12.03
C ALA A 131 15.83 1.18 10.65
N GLU A 132 16.70 0.26 10.22
CA GLU A 132 16.53 -0.46 8.95
C GLU A 132 15.28 -1.35 8.96
N PHE A 133 15.02 -2.04 10.06
CA PHE A 133 13.83 -2.88 10.22
C PHE A 133 12.54 -2.06 10.16
N SER A 134 12.47 -0.95 10.91
CA SER A 134 11.34 -0.01 10.87
C SER A 134 11.12 0.56 9.47
N LEU A 135 12.21 0.97 8.79
CA LEU A 135 12.13 1.46 7.42
C LEU A 135 11.60 0.38 6.46
N ARG A 136 12.05 -0.87 6.56
CA ARG A 136 11.58 -1.98 5.72
C ARG A 136 10.09 -2.30 5.94
N GLN A 137 9.60 -2.18 7.17
CA GLN A 137 8.16 -2.30 7.44
C GLN A 137 7.37 -1.19 6.76
N TYR A 138 7.80 0.06 6.93
CA TYR A 138 7.18 1.21 6.28
C TYR A 138 7.16 1.04 4.75
N LEU A 139 8.30 0.65 4.16
CA LEU A 139 8.41 0.42 2.72
C LEU A 139 7.47 -0.69 2.25
N SER A 140 7.34 -1.78 3.01
CA SER A 140 6.44 -2.89 2.66
C SER A 140 4.98 -2.45 2.69
N MET A 141 4.58 -1.63 3.67
CA MET A 141 3.24 -1.04 3.73
C MET A 141 3.00 -0.05 2.59
N SER A 142 3.96 0.83 2.31
CA SER A 142 3.85 1.85 1.26
C SER A 142 3.83 1.22 -0.14
N GLN A 143 4.65 0.19 -0.37
CA GLN A 143 4.67 -0.58 -1.62
C GLN A 143 3.44 -1.47 -1.78
N GLY A 144 2.65 -1.70 -0.72
CA GLY A 144 1.40 -2.46 -0.77
C GLY A 144 0.19 -1.64 -1.24
N ARG A 145 0.38 -0.39 -1.67
CA ARG A 145 -0.68 0.54 -2.06
C ARG A 145 -0.34 1.27 -3.35
N LEU A 146 -1.36 1.50 -4.18
CA LEU A 146 -1.29 2.34 -5.37
C LEU A 146 -1.47 3.82 -5.00
N GLY A 147 -0.81 4.72 -5.73
CA GLY A 147 -0.94 6.17 -5.54
C GLY A 147 -0.47 6.70 -4.18
N LYS A 148 0.30 5.92 -3.43
CA LYS A 148 0.92 6.39 -2.19
C LYS A 148 2.09 7.31 -2.54
N ASP A 149 1.99 8.56 -2.12
CA ASP A 149 3.03 9.57 -2.32
C ASP A 149 4.35 9.17 -1.62
N ILE A 150 5.47 9.50 -2.25
CA ILE A 150 6.80 9.34 -1.66
C ILE A 150 7.09 10.60 -0.84
N LEU A 151 6.91 10.49 0.48
CA LEU A 151 7.04 11.61 1.40
C LEU A 151 8.31 11.48 2.26
N PRO A 152 9.28 12.41 2.13
CA PRO A 152 10.48 12.47 2.96
C PRO A 152 10.18 12.39 4.46
N LEU A 153 9.13 13.10 4.89
CA LEU A 153 8.75 13.16 6.30
C LEU A 153 8.33 11.79 6.86
N GLU A 154 7.58 10.99 6.09
CA GLU A 154 7.19 9.65 6.53
C GLU A 154 8.40 8.72 6.62
N ILE A 155 9.32 8.81 5.66
CA ILE A 155 10.58 8.05 5.66
C ILE A 155 11.45 8.43 6.87
N MET A 156 11.61 9.72 7.14
CA MET A 156 12.35 10.22 8.31
C MET A 156 11.69 9.77 9.62
N THR A 157 10.36 9.74 9.68
CA THR A 157 9.62 9.27 10.85
C THR A 157 9.82 7.77 11.06
N ALA A 158 9.81 6.97 9.99
CA ALA A 158 10.09 5.54 10.06
C ALA A 158 11.53 5.24 10.55
N LEU A 159 12.49 6.09 10.17
CA LEU A 159 13.89 5.98 10.62
C LEU A 159 14.11 6.47 12.06
N LYS A 160 13.15 7.20 12.63
CA LYS A 160 13.25 7.75 13.98
C LYS A 160 12.86 6.70 15.03
N VAL A 161 13.82 5.83 15.31
CA VAL A 161 13.75 4.80 16.36
C VAL A 161 14.42 5.27 17.65
N ASP A 162 14.28 4.51 18.73
CA ASP A 162 14.95 4.82 20.00
C ASP A 162 16.48 4.86 19.81
N GLY A 163 17.13 5.90 20.36
CA GLY A 163 18.56 6.15 20.18
C GLY A 163 18.94 6.99 18.94
N VAL A 164 18.01 7.31 18.04
CA VAL A 164 18.24 8.25 16.93
C VAL A 164 17.86 9.67 17.36
N TYR A 165 18.84 10.58 17.33
CA TYR A 165 18.62 11.99 17.62
C TYR A 165 17.95 12.70 16.43
N ASP A 166 18.58 12.58 15.26
CA ASP A 166 18.16 13.26 14.05
C ASP A 166 18.49 12.43 12.80
N VAL A 167 17.74 12.67 11.74
CA VAL A 167 17.84 11.95 10.46
C VAL A 167 18.01 12.98 9.36
N VAL A 168 19.13 12.89 8.64
CA VAL A 168 19.38 13.72 7.45
C VAL A 168 19.09 12.86 6.22
N LEU A 169 17.97 13.13 5.57
CA LEU A 169 17.58 12.46 4.33
C LEU A 169 18.15 13.20 3.11
N HIS A 170 18.96 12.51 2.30
CA HIS A 170 19.48 13.05 1.04
C HIS A 170 18.56 12.71 -0.14
N ASN A 171 18.02 11.50 -0.16
CA ASN A 171 17.04 11.00 -1.12
C ASN A 171 16.03 10.07 -0.43
N PRO A 172 14.78 9.98 -0.92
CA PRO A 172 14.20 10.67 -2.09
C PRO A 172 13.65 12.06 -1.74
N THR A 173 13.42 12.90 -2.76
CA THR A 173 12.65 14.14 -2.62
C THR A 173 11.15 13.86 -2.66
N ALA A 174 10.34 14.80 -2.13
CA ALA A 174 8.90 14.67 -2.13
C ALA A 174 8.36 14.51 -3.56
N LYS A 175 7.71 13.37 -3.83
CA LYS A 175 7.14 13.06 -5.13
C LYS A 175 5.70 12.58 -4.96
N LYS A 176 4.79 13.33 -5.58
CA LYS A 176 3.38 12.96 -5.66
C LYS A 176 3.21 11.86 -6.72
N LEU A 177 2.55 10.78 -6.35
CA LEU A 177 2.23 9.68 -7.26
C LEU A 177 0.75 9.77 -7.66
N ASP A 178 0.47 9.35 -8.89
CA ASP A 178 -0.91 9.15 -9.33
C ASP A 178 -1.40 7.75 -8.92
N MET A 179 -2.71 7.49 -8.82
CA MET A 179 -3.22 6.15 -8.42
C MET A 179 -2.93 5.05 -9.46
N THR A 180 -2.47 5.41 -10.66
CA THR A 180 -1.94 4.46 -11.64
C THR A 180 -0.46 4.12 -11.41
N GLN A 181 0.22 4.86 -10.54
CA GLN A 181 1.64 4.72 -10.24
C GLN A 181 1.85 3.98 -8.93
N TRP A 182 2.96 3.25 -8.87
CA TRP A 182 3.39 2.47 -7.72
C TRP A 182 4.85 2.78 -7.40
N GLY A 183 5.12 3.25 -6.19
CA GLY A 183 6.46 3.54 -5.73
C GLY A 183 7.18 2.25 -5.32
N PHE A 184 8.35 1.99 -5.87
CA PHE A 184 9.20 0.85 -5.52
C PHE A 184 10.58 1.31 -5.08
N CYS A 185 10.98 0.93 -3.87
CA CYS A 185 12.31 1.24 -3.33
C CYS A 185 13.29 0.18 -3.84
N THR A 186 14.31 0.59 -4.59
CA THR A 186 15.33 -0.34 -5.12
C THR A 186 16.45 -0.56 -4.12
N ASP A 187 16.92 0.52 -3.49
CA ASP A 187 18.10 0.52 -2.64
C ASP A 187 17.88 1.34 -1.37
N ILE A 188 18.52 0.90 -0.29
CA ILE A 188 18.49 1.54 1.02
C ILE A 188 19.94 1.72 1.47
N ASN A 189 20.41 2.96 1.52
CA ASN A 189 21.74 3.31 2.02
C ASN A 189 21.61 4.11 3.31
N LEU A 190 21.97 3.48 4.43
CA LEU A 190 22.00 4.10 5.75
C LEU A 190 23.45 4.28 6.21
N SER A 191 23.88 5.54 6.31
CA SER A 191 25.16 5.94 6.89
C SER A 191 24.98 6.45 8.33
N LEU A 192 25.98 6.21 9.17
CA LEU A 192 26.00 6.71 10.54
C LEU A 192 26.91 7.93 10.60
N MET A 193 26.43 9.02 11.20
CA MET A 193 27.23 10.22 11.47
C MET A 193 27.65 10.25 12.94
N GLU A 194 28.70 11.02 13.24
CA GLU A 194 29.24 11.14 14.60
C GLU A 194 28.18 11.56 15.62
N GLN A 195 28.31 10.98 16.83
CA GLN A 195 27.38 11.15 17.94
C GLN A 195 27.41 12.58 18.46
N ARG A 196 26.23 13.14 18.78
CA ARG A 196 26.18 14.36 19.59
C ARG A 196 26.27 14.00 21.07
N GLU A 197 27.29 14.54 21.74
CA GLU A 197 27.51 14.33 23.19
C GLU A 197 26.50 15.09 24.07
N ASN A 198 25.87 16.16 23.56
CA ASN A 198 24.94 16.99 24.34
C ASN A 198 23.64 17.24 23.56
N GLY A 199 22.52 16.78 24.12
CA GLY A 199 21.15 17.11 23.72
C GLY A 199 20.46 17.88 24.82
#